data_AF-A0A956LE92-F1
#
_entry.id   AF-A0A956LE92-F1
#
_cell.length_a   1.000
_cell.length_b   1.000
_cell.length_c   1.000
_cell.angle_alpha   90.00
_cell.angle_beta   90.00
_cell.angle_gamma   90.00
#
_symmetry.space_group_name_H-M   'P 1'
#
loop_
_entity.id
_entity.type
_entity.pdbx_description
1 polymer ?
#
loop_
_entity_poly.entity_id
_entity_poly.type
_entity_poly.pdbx_seq_one_letter_code
_entity_poly.pdbx_strand_id
1 'polypeptide(L)'
;MTSWGSTGGRKPAINVGMIGPRGSGKTTLASVITKVLAGRGRAFARTPEELEGATRRGVYYTGPNYHVEYEGATRRYIHYDQPGALARARVAGPRQLDVGVVVVAADGPVTAGVLVESVTELRVAGVGAWLGFISKVELRAGARSLDATEAALREAMWTLGVDGDALTVIRGSARLVMEGERGALGAGAVHAYIEALERRVTIAARDPGAPLLMPIESVLSHHGQRCVVSGRIERGAMSLHQRASLLGSGGVQHPMTVAGLELLGRELTRAAAGDTLCVVTRGPHQDFVRPGTVIVARGSLELHRRVELRIDAVIRAGDEDAPDEDDDALVIPPGSL
;
A
#
# COMPACT_ATOMS: atom_id res chain seq x y z
N MET A 1 29.11 -0.77 3.98
CA MET A 1 28.18 0.07 3.21
C MET A 1 27.32 0.80 4.22
N THR A 2 27.56 2.10 4.38
CA THR A 2 27.24 2.91 5.56
C THR A 2 25.73 3.02 5.80
N SER A 3 25.36 2.76 7.06
CA SER A 3 24.03 2.84 7.63
C SER A 3 23.45 4.25 7.51
N TRP A 4 22.17 4.33 7.17
CA TRP A 4 21.37 5.53 7.41
C TRP A 4 21.25 5.75 8.91
N GLY A 5 21.94 6.77 9.41
CA GLY A 5 21.80 7.42 10.71
C GLY A 5 21.24 6.57 11.87
N SER A 6 22.11 5.84 12.56
CA SER A 6 21.89 5.56 13.98
C SER A 6 22.09 6.86 14.75
N THR A 7 21.01 7.41 15.35
CA THR A 7 20.93 8.23 16.60
C THR A 7 19.73 9.19 16.69
N GLY A 8 18.84 9.29 15.68
CA GLY A 8 17.59 10.05 15.79
C GLY A 8 16.37 9.11 15.78
N GLY A 9 15.32 9.41 16.55
CA GLY A 9 14.08 8.62 16.56
C GLY A 9 13.52 8.37 15.15
N ARG A 10 12.97 7.18 14.91
CA ARG A 10 12.48 6.76 13.59
C ARG A 10 11.32 7.64 13.13
N LYS A 11 11.43 8.26 11.94
CA LYS A 11 10.32 9.00 11.32
C LYS A 11 9.09 8.09 11.18
N PRO A 12 7.87 8.58 11.46
CA PRO A 12 6.65 7.81 11.22
C PRO A 12 6.56 7.35 9.76
N ALA A 13 6.17 6.10 9.58
CA ALA A 13 5.94 5.48 8.28
C ALA A 13 4.55 5.80 7.75
N ILE A 14 4.47 6.07 6.46
CA ILE A 14 3.26 6.18 5.65
C ILE A 14 3.31 5.11 4.56
N ASN A 15 2.27 4.29 4.48
CA ASN A 15 2.09 3.29 3.44
C ASN A 15 1.27 3.92 2.30
N VAL A 16 1.89 4.05 1.13
CA VAL A 16 1.31 4.72 -0.06
C VAL A 16 0.97 3.68 -1.10
N GLY A 17 -0.27 3.64 -1.59
CA GLY A 17 -0.69 2.74 -2.65
C GLY A 17 -0.91 3.48 -3.97
N MET A 18 -0.12 3.16 -4.99
CA MET A 18 -0.30 3.74 -6.32
C MET A 18 -1.23 2.88 -7.18
N ILE A 19 -2.31 3.47 -7.66
CA ILE A 19 -3.31 2.81 -8.50
C ILE A 19 -3.57 3.61 -9.79
N GLY A 20 -4.17 2.96 -10.78
CA GLY A 20 -4.54 3.60 -12.04
C GLY A 20 -4.36 2.69 -13.26
N PRO A 21 -4.77 3.14 -14.46
CA PRO A 21 -4.82 2.32 -15.66
C PRO A 21 -3.45 1.72 -16.03
N ARG A 22 -3.42 0.62 -16.79
CA ARG A 22 -2.17 0.12 -17.39
C ARG A 22 -1.57 1.21 -18.29
N GLY A 23 -0.26 1.38 -18.25
CA GLY A 23 0.43 2.40 -19.05
C GLY A 23 0.35 3.82 -18.49
N SER A 24 -0.31 4.06 -17.35
CA SER A 24 -0.32 5.36 -16.65
C SER A 24 1.04 5.81 -16.10
N GLY A 25 2.09 4.97 -16.17
CA GLY A 25 3.45 5.35 -15.75
C GLY A 25 3.73 5.23 -14.24
N LYS A 26 2.97 4.39 -13.52
CA LYS A 26 3.14 4.18 -12.07
C LYS A 26 4.56 3.76 -11.66
N THR A 27 5.07 2.70 -12.27
CA THR A 27 6.43 2.19 -12.01
C THR A 27 7.52 3.18 -12.38
N THR A 28 7.34 3.91 -13.48
CA THR A 28 8.24 4.99 -13.87
C THR A 28 8.22 6.13 -12.86
N LEU A 29 7.04 6.50 -12.34
CA LEU A 29 6.88 7.50 -11.28
C LEU A 29 7.59 7.07 -9.99
N ALA A 30 7.40 5.81 -9.55
CA ALA A 30 8.09 5.26 -8.39
C ALA A 30 9.63 5.34 -8.55
N SER A 31 10.15 4.97 -9.71
CA SER A 31 11.57 5.08 -10.03
C SER A 31 12.07 6.52 -9.92
N VAL A 32 11.41 7.50 -10.56
CA VAL A 32 11.88 8.90 -10.52
C VAL A 32 11.75 9.54 -9.14
N ILE A 33 10.78 9.13 -8.32
CA ILE A 33 10.70 9.55 -6.91
C ILE A 33 11.98 9.16 -6.18
N THR A 34 12.40 7.89 -6.31
CA THR A 34 13.63 7.42 -5.66
C THR A 34 14.87 8.10 -6.21
N LYS A 35 14.95 8.34 -7.53
CA LYS A 35 16.08 9.03 -8.17
C LYS A 35 16.24 10.46 -7.65
N VAL A 36 15.16 11.24 -7.61
CA VAL A 36 15.19 12.64 -7.14
C VAL A 36 15.56 12.71 -5.67
N LEU A 37 15.03 11.81 -4.84
CA LEU A 37 15.30 11.80 -3.39
C LEU A 37 16.66 11.20 -3.04
N ALA A 38 17.20 10.29 -3.85
CA ALA A 38 18.56 9.76 -3.68
C ALA A 38 19.62 10.86 -3.82
N GLY A 39 19.40 11.84 -4.70
CA GLY A 39 20.28 13.01 -4.82
C GLY A 39 20.38 13.87 -3.55
N ARG A 40 19.47 13.68 -2.59
CA ARG A 40 19.49 14.34 -1.26
C ARG A 40 19.87 13.39 -0.13
N GLY A 41 20.27 12.16 -0.46
CA GLY A 41 20.35 11.09 0.51
C GLY A 41 19.03 11.01 1.27
N ARG A 42 17.91 10.81 0.57
CA ARG A 42 16.60 10.43 1.18
C ARG A 42 15.94 9.19 0.57
N ALA A 43 16.60 8.51 -0.34
CA ALA A 43 16.15 7.25 -0.94
C ALA A 43 17.34 6.49 -1.52
N PHE A 44 17.12 5.22 -1.88
CA PHE A 44 18.00 4.51 -2.80
C PHE A 44 17.37 4.53 -4.19
N ALA A 45 18.09 5.05 -5.18
CA ALA A 45 17.59 5.09 -6.55
C ALA A 45 17.32 3.67 -7.05
N ARG A 46 16.16 3.47 -7.67
CA ARG A 46 15.75 2.24 -8.34
C ARG A 46 15.34 2.54 -9.77
N THR A 47 15.76 1.73 -10.73
CA THR A 47 15.31 1.86 -12.12
C THR A 47 13.95 1.18 -12.33
N PRO A 48 13.18 1.55 -13.37
CA PRO A 48 11.93 0.83 -13.68
C PRO A 48 12.17 -0.67 -13.89
N GLU A 49 13.27 -1.05 -14.54
CA GLU A 49 13.61 -2.45 -14.81
C GLU A 49 13.93 -3.22 -13.53
N GLU A 50 14.56 -2.58 -12.53
CA GLU A 50 14.77 -3.19 -11.21
C GLU A 50 13.46 -3.42 -10.47
N LEU A 51 12.54 -2.45 -10.54
CA LEU A 51 11.21 -2.56 -9.93
C LEU A 51 10.37 -3.65 -10.61
N GLU A 52 10.32 -3.66 -11.95
CA GLU A 52 9.65 -4.70 -12.73
C GLU A 52 10.34 -6.07 -12.64
N GLY A 53 11.67 -6.10 -12.54
CA GLY A 53 12.46 -7.31 -12.38
C GLY A 53 12.22 -7.97 -11.03
N ALA A 54 12.13 -7.16 -9.97
CA ALA A 54 11.61 -7.61 -8.68
C ALA A 54 10.18 -8.15 -8.85
N THR A 55 9.37 -7.51 -9.70
CA THR A 55 8.03 -8.01 -10.09
C THR A 55 8.00 -9.44 -10.55
N ARG A 56 8.83 -9.77 -11.53
CA ARG A 56 8.82 -11.10 -12.13
C ARG A 56 9.45 -12.18 -11.24
N ARG A 57 10.28 -11.80 -10.25
CA ARG A 57 11.10 -12.76 -9.48
C ARG A 57 10.45 -13.22 -8.17
N GLY A 58 9.57 -12.45 -7.55
CA GLY A 58 8.92 -12.85 -6.28
C GLY A 58 9.88 -13.04 -5.10
N VAL A 59 11.12 -12.54 -5.18
CA VAL A 59 12.17 -12.78 -4.19
C VAL A 59 12.51 -11.49 -3.44
N TYR A 60 11.71 -11.17 -2.43
CA TYR A 60 12.21 -10.55 -1.20
C TYR A 60 11.46 -11.16 -0.02
N TYR A 61 12.14 -11.24 1.12
CA TYR A 61 11.61 -11.75 2.39
C TYR A 61 10.48 -10.88 2.96
N THR A 62 9.68 -10.18 2.16
CA THR A 62 8.50 -9.34 2.49
C THR A 62 7.39 -9.55 1.45
N GLY A 63 7.17 -10.79 0.99
CA GLY A 63 6.07 -11.16 0.10
C GLY A 63 6.13 -10.50 -1.30
N PRO A 64 5.15 -10.74 -2.18
CA PRO A 64 5.14 -10.30 -3.58
C PRO A 64 4.87 -8.79 -3.79
N ASN A 65 5.14 -7.94 -2.78
CA ASN A 65 4.74 -6.53 -2.80
C ASN A 65 5.94 -5.60 -3.01
N TYR A 66 6.12 -5.14 -4.26
CA TYR A 66 7.13 -4.17 -4.68
C TYR A 66 6.91 -2.86 -3.96
N HIS A 67 7.87 -2.50 -3.12
CA HIS A 67 7.84 -1.21 -2.44
C HIS A 67 9.15 -0.47 -2.63
N VAL A 68 9.06 0.84 -2.79
CA VAL A 68 10.21 1.74 -2.66
C VAL A 68 10.11 2.51 -1.35
N GLU A 69 11.25 2.66 -0.67
CA GLU A 69 11.35 3.49 0.53
C GLU A 69 12.01 4.82 0.19
N TYR A 70 11.41 5.89 0.71
CA TYR A 70 11.98 7.23 0.64
C TYR A 70 11.54 8.07 1.83
N GLU A 71 12.29 9.13 2.12
CA GLU A 71 12.00 10.04 3.22
C GLU A 71 11.60 11.44 2.75
N GLY A 72 10.57 11.97 3.40
CA GLY A 72 10.27 13.40 3.42
C GLY A 72 11.09 14.14 4.47
N ALA A 73 10.66 15.35 4.80
CA ALA A 73 11.26 16.11 5.89
C ALA A 73 10.93 15.47 7.25
N THR A 74 9.69 15.04 7.45
CA THR A 74 9.16 14.62 8.76
C THR A 74 8.76 13.15 8.82
N ARG A 75 8.60 12.49 7.67
CA ARG A 75 8.06 11.12 7.56
C ARG A 75 8.90 10.25 6.62
N ARG A 76 8.74 8.95 6.75
CA ARG A 76 9.23 7.96 5.76
C ARG A 76 8.04 7.33 5.05
N TYR A 77 8.23 6.93 3.80
CA TYR A 77 7.19 6.43 2.93
C TYR A 77 7.57 5.06 2.42
N ILE A 78 6.64 4.12 2.53
CA ILE A 78 6.72 2.81 1.92
C ILE A 78 5.70 2.82 0.79
N HIS A 79 6.18 2.86 -0.44
CA HIS A 79 5.34 3.08 -1.61
C HIS A 79 5.14 1.79 -2.36
N TYR A 80 3.93 1.25 -2.30
CA TYR A 80 3.51 0.05 -2.98
C TYR A 80 3.11 0.38 -4.42
N ASP A 81 3.91 -0.11 -5.37
CA ASP A 81 3.61 -0.04 -6.79
C ASP A 81 2.99 -1.37 -7.23
N GLN A 82 1.72 -1.32 -7.63
CA GLN A 82 0.95 -2.49 -8.04
C GLN A 82 0.52 -2.31 -9.50
N PRO A 83 0.94 -3.20 -10.42
CA PRO A 83 0.38 -3.20 -11.77
C PRO A 83 -1.08 -3.72 -11.71
N GLY A 84 -2.05 -2.87 -12.07
CA GLY A 84 -3.43 -3.19 -12.53
C GLY A 84 -4.27 -4.18 -11.70
N ALA A 85 -5.49 -3.78 -11.34
CA ALA A 85 -6.48 -4.59 -10.61
C ALA A 85 -5.92 -5.20 -9.32
N LEU A 86 -6.12 -4.48 -8.22
CA LEU A 86 -5.71 -4.89 -6.88
C LEU A 86 -6.46 -6.17 -6.40
N ALA A 87 -7.33 -6.72 -7.26
CA ALA A 87 -8.14 -7.93 -7.14
C ALA A 87 -7.42 -9.29 -7.16
N ARG A 88 -6.19 -9.45 -7.67
CA ARG A 88 -5.56 -10.79 -7.74
C ARG A 88 -4.61 -11.14 -6.60
N ALA A 89 -4.47 -10.27 -5.59
CA ALA A 89 -3.86 -10.62 -4.30
C ALA A 89 -4.93 -10.92 -3.24
N ARG A 90 -5.99 -11.65 -3.63
CA ARG A 90 -6.86 -12.36 -2.70
C ARG A 90 -5.97 -13.21 -1.78
N VAL A 91 -6.16 -13.10 -0.47
CA VAL A 91 -5.57 -13.87 0.66
C VAL A 91 -4.50 -13.16 1.53
N ALA A 92 -3.93 -12.00 1.16
CA ALA A 92 -2.93 -11.32 2.02
C ALA A 92 -3.45 -10.07 2.75
N GLY A 93 -4.64 -10.14 3.37
CA GLY A 93 -5.20 -9.09 4.23
C GLY A 93 -5.52 -7.76 3.51
N PRO A 94 -6.36 -6.88 4.09
CA PRO A 94 -6.47 -5.52 3.57
C PRO A 94 -5.08 -4.89 3.70
N ARG A 95 -4.44 -4.57 2.58
CA ARG A 95 -3.23 -3.75 2.61
C ARG A 95 -3.62 -2.45 3.29
N GLN A 96 -3.15 -2.25 4.50
CA GLN A 96 -3.34 -1.05 5.30
C GLN A 96 -2.51 0.08 4.69
N LEU A 97 -2.99 0.58 3.55
CA LEU A 97 -2.48 1.78 2.91
C LEU A 97 -3.04 2.97 3.69
N ASP A 98 -2.18 3.92 4.03
CA ASP A 98 -2.61 5.14 4.69
C ASP A 98 -3.14 6.17 3.66
N VAL A 99 -2.75 6.01 2.39
CA VAL A 99 -3.15 6.91 1.30
C VAL A 99 -3.17 6.18 -0.05
N GLY A 100 -4.21 6.47 -0.85
CA GLY A 100 -4.32 6.08 -2.25
C GLY A 100 -3.85 7.18 -3.18
N VAL A 101 -3.01 6.84 -4.16
CA VAL A 101 -2.54 7.76 -5.20
C VAL A 101 -3.04 7.28 -6.55
N VAL A 102 -3.95 8.04 -7.16
CA VAL A 102 -4.52 7.73 -8.47
C VAL A 102 -3.67 8.37 -9.54
N VAL A 103 -3.05 7.54 -10.37
CA VAL A 103 -2.17 7.98 -11.47
C VAL A 103 -2.87 7.78 -12.80
N VAL A 104 -3.01 8.86 -13.55
CA VAL A 104 -3.57 8.87 -14.90
C VAL A 104 -2.59 9.51 -15.86
N ALA A 105 -2.48 8.99 -17.08
CA ALA A 105 -1.66 9.62 -18.10
C ALA A 105 -2.43 10.78 -18.74
N ALA A 106 -1.74 11.88 -19.04
CA ALA A 106 -2.34 13.06 -19.65
C ALA A 106 -3.01 12.76 -21.00
N ASP A 107 -2.51 11.78 -21.75
CA ASP A 107 -3.03 11.31 -23.04
C ASP A 107 -4.02 10.14 -22.93
N GLY A 108 -4.20 9.58 -21.73
CA GLY A 108 -5.05 8.41 -21.51
C GLY A 108 -6.51 8.73 -21.17
N PRO A 109 -7.39 7.72 -21.21
CA PRO A 109 -8.76 7.87 -20.73
C PRO A 109 -8.77 8.10 -19.20
N VAL A 110 -9.60 9.05 -18.76
CA VAL A 110 -9.83 9.34 -17.34
C VAL A 110 -11.33 9.28 -17.09
N THR A 111 -11.82 8.09 -16.73
CA THR A 111 -13.24 7.86 -16.44
C THR A 111 -13.37 7.02 -15.17
N ALA A 112 -14.53 7.10 -14.52
CA ALA A 112 -14.84 6.27 -13.37
C ALA A 112 -14.72 4.78 -13.70
N GLY A 113 -15.14 4.34 -14.89
CA GLY A 113 -15.09 2.94 -15.31
C GLY A 113 -13.68 2.34 -15.30
N VAL A 114 -12.64 3.10 -15.67
CA VAL A 114 -11.25 2.59 -15.67
C VAL A 114 -10.66 2.57 -14.25
N LEU A 115 -11.24 3.31 -13.31
CA LEU A 115 -10.75 3.46 -11.94
C LEU A 115 -11.60 2.69 -10.90
N VAL A 116 -12.79 2.25 -11.27
CA VAL A 116 -13.84 1.75 -10.35
C VAL A 116 -13.33 0.64 -9.45
N GLU A 117 -12.66 -0.36 -10.01
CA GLU A 117 -12.16 -1.51 -9.28
C GLU A 117 -11.15 -1.08 -8.21
N SER A 118 -10.07 -0.43 -8.61
CA SER A 118 -8.98 -0.08 -7.70
C SER A 118 -9.38 0.96 -6.65
N VAL A 119 -10.20 1.95 -7.01
CA VAL A 119 -10.65 2.97 -6.04
C VAL A 119 -11.63 2.35 -5.04
N THR A 120 -12.58 1.54 -5.51
CA THR A 120 -13.56 0.88 -4.63
C THR A 120 -12.87 -0.05 -3.65
N GLU A 121 -11.92 -0.86 -4.10
CA GLU A 121 -11.18 -1.78 -3.23
C GLU A 121 -10.44 -1.05 -2.10
N LEU A 122 -9.73 0.04 -2.42
CA LEU A 122 -9.02 0.81 -1.40
C LEU A 122 -9.99 1.51 -0.43
N ARG A 123 -11.14 2.00 -0.90
CA ARG A 123 -12.17 2.57 -0.02
C ARG A 123 -12.72 1.53 0.94
N VAL A 124 -13.05 0.32 0.45
CA VAL A 124 -13.52 -0.80 1.27
C VAL A 124 -12.44 -1.24 2.26
N ALA A 125 -11.16 -1.16 1.87
CA ALA A 125 -10.02 -1.40 2.76
C ALA A 125 -9.79 -0.28 3.80
N GLY A 126 -10.59 0.78 3.80
CA GLY A 126 -10.53 1.88 4.79
C GLY A 126 -9.57 3.01 4.43
N VAL A 127 -9.08 3.09 3.19
CA VAL A 127 -8.20 4.19 2.75
C VAL A 127 -9.02 5.48 2.63
N GLY A 128 -8.81 6.39 3.59
CA GLY A 128 -9.52 7.67 3.66
C GLY A 128 -8.81 8.83 2.96
N ALA A 129 -7.48 8.78 2.81
CA ALA A 129 -6.69 9.85 2.20
C ALA A 129 -6.38 9.55 0.72
N TRP A 130 -6.49 10.58 -0.13
CA TRP A 130 -6.36 10.44 -1.58
C TRP A 130 -5.55 11.58 -2.21
N LEU A 131 -4.74 11.25 -3.21
CA LEU A 131 -4.03 12.18 -4.09
C LEU A 131 -4.22 11.77 -5.55
N GLY A 132 -4.20 12.75 -6.45
CA GLY A 132 -4.15 12.54 -7.90
C GLY A 132 -2.77 12.86 -8.47
N PHE A 133 -2.34 12.11 -9.47
CA PHE A 133 -1.14 12.43 -10.25
C PHE A 133 -1.43 12.29 -11.75
N ILE A 134 -1.34 13.39 -12.48
CA ILE A 134 -1.39 13.40 -13.94
C ILE A 134 0.04 13.24 -14.46
N SER A 135 0.32 12.06 -14.99
CA SER A 135 1.62 11.69 -15.55
C SER A 135 1.71 12.02 -17.04
N LYS A 136 2.92 11.90 -17.60
CA LYS A 136 3.19 12.08 -19.03
C LYS A 136 2.68 13.42 -19.59
N VAL A 137 2.74 14.48 -18.79
CA VAL A 137 2.24 15.81 -19.16
C VAL A 137 2.89 16.38 -20.42
N GLU A 138 4.07 15.87 -20.80
CA GLU A 138 4.72 16.19 -22.07
C GLU A 138 3.93 15.76 -23.32
N LEU A 139 3.01 14.80 -23.19
CA LEU A 139 2.23 14.28 -24.31
C LEU A 139 1.02 15.16 -24.63
N ARG A 140 0.74 16.17 -23.80
CA ARG A 140 -0.30 17.17 -24.02
C ARG A 140 0.31 18.56 -24.13
N ALA A 141 -0.13 19.33 -25.11
CA ALA A 141 0.29 20.71 -25.27
C ALA A 141 -0.66 21.67 -24.52
N GLY A 142 -0.12 22.38 -23.52
CA GLY A 142 -0.78 23.54 -22.91
C GLY A 142 -1.71 23.27 -21.72
N ALA A 143 -1.87 24.31 -20.89
CA ALA A 143 -2.59 24.24 -19.61
C ALA A 143 -4.04 23.76 -19.73
N ARG A 144 -4.78 24.24 -20.74
CA ARG A 144 -6.20 23.89 -20.95
C ARG A 144 -6.44 22.38 -21.09
N SER A 145 -5.55 21.67 -21.78
CA SER A 145 -5.69 20.22 -21.94
C SER A 145 -5.48 19.48 -20.61
N LEU A 146 -4.54 19.95 -19.79
CA LEU A 146 -4.26 19.34 -18.48
C LEU A 146 -5.37 19.67 -17.47
N ASP A 147 -5.95 20.87 -17.55
CA ASP A 147 -7.09 21.27 -16.73
C ASP A 147 -8.32 20.39 -17.03
N ALA A 148 -8.54 20.04 -18.30
CA ALA A 148 -9.59 19.11 -18.69
C ALA A 148 -9.34 17.69 -18.14
N THR A 149 -8.10 17.19 -18.20
CA THR A 149 -7.73 15.90 -17.60
C THR A 149 -7.94 15.90 -16.08
N GLU A 150 -7.60 17.00 -15.42
CA GLU A 150 -7.82 17.15 -13.98
C GLU A 150 -9.30 17.17 -13.63
N ALA A 151 -10.11 17.92 -14.38
CA ALA A 151 -11.57 17.95 -14.18
C ALA A 151 -12.18 16.54 -14.32
N ALA A 152 -11.79 15.80 -15.37
CA ALA A 152 -12.22 14.42 -15.57
C ALA A 152 -11.79 13.49 -14.42
N LEU A 153 -10.58 13.67 -13.87
CA LEU A 153 -10.13 12.89 -12.72
C LEU A 153 -10.98 13.20 -11.49
N ARG A 154 -11.26 14.47 -11.21
CA ARG A 154 -12.08 14.88 -10.05
C ARG A 154 -13.49 14.34 -10.16
N GLU A 155 -14.12 14.44 -11.33
CA GLU A 155 -15.45 13.89 -11.61
C GLU A 155 -15.49 12.35 -11.45
N ALA A 156 -14.47 11.66 -11.95
CA ALA A 156 -14.34 10.21 -11.79
C ALA A 156 -14.23 9.83 -10.31
N MET A 157 -13.40 10.54 -9.53
CA MET A 157 -13.29 10.30 -8.08
C MET A 157 -14.62 10.57 -7.36
N TRP A 158 -15.37 11.59 -7.80
CA TRP A 158 -16.67 11.92 -7.21
C TRP A 158 -17.69 10.80 -7.42
N THR A 159 -17.78 10.31 -8.65
CA THR A 159 -18.61 9.15 -9.03
C THR A 159 -18.26 7.92 -8.19
N LEU A 160 -16.98 7.77 -7.83
CA LEU A 160 -16.47 6.65 -7.03
C LEU A 160 -16.52 6.94 -5.51
N GLY A 161 -17.20 8.00 -5.08
CA GLY A 161 -17.43 8.36 -3.68
C GLY A 161 -16.20 8.86 -2.91
N VAL A 162 -15.22 9.41 -3.62
CA VAL A 162 -14.08 10.15 -3.05
C VAL A 162 -14.23 11.64 -3.37
N ASP A 163 -13.93 12.51 -2.40
CA ASP A 163 -13.97 13.96 -2.59
C ASP A 163 -13.01 14.46 -3.67
N GLY A 164 -13.59 14.64 -4.86
CA GLY A 164 -12.92 15.16 -6.04
C GLY A 164 -12.51 16.62 -5.88
N ASP A 165 -13.22 17.44 -5.10
CA ASP A 165 -12.87 18.84 -4.87
C ASP A 165 -11.71 18.95 -3.88
N ALA A 166 -11.74 18.13 -2.83
CA ALA A 166 -10.65 18.04 -1.88
C ALA A 166 -9.37 17.44 -2.48
N LEU A 167 -9.41 16.72 -3.61
CA LEU A 167 -8.25 16.04 -4.18
C LEU A 167 -7.10 17.02 -4.51
N THR A 168 -5.89 16.77 -3.97
CA THR A 168 -4.68 17.44 -4.48
C THR A 168 -4.20 16.69 -5.71
N VAL A 169 -4.12 17.38 -6.83
CA VAL A 169 -3.66 16.81 -8.10
C VAL A 169 -2.29 17.40 -8.46
N ILE A 170 -1.31 16.52 -8.60
CA ILE A 170 0.04 16.87 -9.04
C ILE A 170 0.16 16.57 -10.54
N ARG A 171 0.83 17.44 -11.28
CA ARG A 171 1.09 17.28 -12.71
C ARG A 171 2.58 17.09 -12.92
N GLY A 172 3.00 16.04 -13.60
CA GLY A 172 4.43 15.80 -13.79
C GLY A 172 4.79 14.79 -14.86
N SER A 173 6.08 14.76 -15.18
CA SER A 173 6.66 13.88 -16.19
C SER A 173 7.90 13.19 -15.64
N ALA A 174 7.83 11.86 -15.58
CA ALA A 174 9.01 11.06 -15.30
C ALA A 174 10.08 11.22 -16.39
N ARG A 175 9.67 11.39 -17.66
CA ARG A 175 10.60 11.63 -18.76
C ARG A 175 11.39 12.92 -18.56
N LEU A 176 10.71 14.03 -18.25
CA LEU A 176 11.37 15.31 -17.99
C LEU A 176 12.36 15.22 -16.80
N VAL A 177 12.01 14.48 -15.74
CA VAL A 177 12.95 14.23 -14.62
C VAL A 177 14.20 13.48 -15.11
N MET A 178 14.03 12.48 -15.98
CA MET A 178 15.15 11.70 -16.51
C MET A 178 16.05 12.54 -17.42
N GLU A 179 15.48 13.52 -18.12
CA GLU A 179 16.19 14.53 -18.94
C GLU A 179 16.85 15.64 -18.11
N GLY A 180 16.65 15.63 -16.79
CA GLY A 180 17.28 16.58 -15.87
C GLY A 180 16.49 17.87 -15.64
N GLU A 181 15.24 17.95 -16.10
CA GLU A 181 14.37 19.10 -15.90
C GLU A 181 14.04 19.28 -14.40
N ARG A 182 14.31 20.47 -13.87
CA ARG A 182 14.16 20.78 -12.43
C ARG A 182 12.89 21.56 -12.13
N GLY A 183 12.21 22.07 -13.14
CA GLY A 183 10.99 22.88 -13.00
C GLY A 183 9.78 22.12 -12.47
N ALA A 184 8.62 22.80 -12.49
CA ALA A 184 7.38 22.35 -11.87
C ALA A 184 6.86 20.99 -12.40
N LEU A 185 7.15 20.64 -13.66
CA LEU A 185 6.71 19.39 -14.28
C LEU A 185 7.76 18.26 -14.18
N GLY A 186 9.01 18.60 -13.85
CA GLY A 186 10.13 17.67 -13.66
C GLY A 186 10.34 17.35 -12.18
N ALA A 187 11.55 17.59 -11.65
CA ALA A 187 11.86 17.30 -10.25
C ALA A 187 10.98 18.08 -9.25
N GLY A 188 10.49 19.27 -9.64
CA GLY A 188 9.53 20.04 -8.85
C GLY A 188 8.21 19.30 -8.59
N ALA A 189 7.70 18.53 -9.57
CA ALA A 189 6.49 17.73 -9.40
C ALA A 189 6.69 16.63 -8.33
N VAL A 190 7.87 16.01 -8.30
CA VAL A 190 8.20 15.01 -7.27
C VAL A 190 8.23 15.66 -5.90
N HIS A 191 8.80 16.85 -5.76
CA HIS A 191 8.78 17.57 -4.48
C HIS A 191 7.37 17.95 -4.04
N ALA A 192 6.54 18.47 -4.95
CA ALA A 192 5.14 18.79 -4.68
C ALA A 192 4.34 17.54 -4.25
N TYR A 193 4.61 16.39 -4.86
CA TYR A 193 4.02 15.11 -4.49
C TYR A 193 4.37 14.69 -3.05
N ILE A 194 5.64 14.77 -2.65
CA ILE A 194 6.06 14.46 -1.28
C ILE A 194 5.44 15.44 -0.27
N GLU A 195 5.42 16.72 -0.62
CA GLU A 195 4.83 17.76 0.23
C GLU A 195 3.31 17.58 0.40
N ALA A 196 2.61 17.17 -0.66
CA ALA A 196 1.20 16.80 -0.61
C ALA A 196 0.97 15.61 0.34
N LEU A 197 1.82 14.58 0.29
CA LEU A 197 1.77 13.46 1.22
C LEU A 197 2.03 13.89 2.68
N GLU A 198 2.97 14.81 2.93
CA GLU A 198 3.22 15.33 4.29
C GLU A 198 2.02 16.09 4.86
N ARG A 199 1.31 16.86 4.03
CA ARG A 199 0.15 17.67 4.45
C ARG A 199 -1.15 16.89 4.57
N ARG A 200 -1.44 16.02 3.59
CA ARG A 200 -2.78 15.42 3.43
C ARG A 200 -2.98 14.14 4.22
N VAL A 201 -1.92 13.40 4.49
CA VAL A 201 -2.04 12.13 5.18
C VAL A 201 -2.03 12.38 6.67
N THR A 202 -3.11 12.07 7.37
CA THR A 202 -3.11 12.00 8.83
C THR A 202 -2.73 10.58 9.24
N ILE A 203 -1.72 10.45 10.09
CA ILE A 203 -1.40 9.16 10.70
C ILE A 203 -2.30 9.03 11.92
N ALA A 204 -3.01 7.91 12.06
CA ALA A 204 -3.64 7.59 13.33
C ALA A 204 -2.59 7.68 14.44
N ALA A 205 -2.97 8.24 15.59
CA ALA A 205 -2.06 8.33 16.73
C ALA A 205 -1.54 6.93 17.06
N ARG A 206 -0.22 6.73 16.94
CA ARG A 206 0.42 5.48 17.33
C ARG A 206 0.31 5.40 18.84
N ASP A 207 -0.47 4.44 19.34
CA ASP A 207 -0.46 4.09 20.75
C ASP A 207 0.43 2.86 20.96
N PRO A 208 1.74 3.06 21.22
CA PRO A 208 2.65 1.95 21.51
C PRO A 208 2.36 1.28 22.86
N GLY A 209 1.53 1.88 23.73
CA GLY A 209 1.09 1.31 25.00
C GLY A 209 -0.11 0.36 24.84
N ALA A 210 -0.87 0.48 23.75
CA ALA A 210 -1.99 -0.41 23.48
C ALA A 210 -1.54 -1.87 23.29
N PRO A 211 -2.43 -2.85 23.52
CA PRO A 211 -2.11 -4.26 23.31
C PRO A 211 -1.73 -4.54 21.85
N LEU A 212 -0.60 -5.24 21.67
CA LEU A 212 -0.07 -5.65 20.38
C LEU A 212 -1.14 -6.34 19.54
N LEU A 213 -1.27 -5.90 18.29
CA LEU A 213 -2.05 -6.55 17.23
C LEU A 213 -1.29 -6.40 15.91
N MET A 214 -0.92 -7.51 15.30
CA MET A 214 -0.25 -7.55 14.00
C MET A 214 -0.84 -8.71 13.18
N PRO A 215 -1.70 -8.45 12.20
CA PRO A 215 -2.14 -9.45 11.24
C PRO A 215 -0.98 -10.01 10.43
N ILE A 216 -1.02 -11.32 10.15
CA ILE A 216 -0.08 -11.97 9.25
C ILE A 216 -0.64 -11.87 7.83
N GLU A 217 0.12 -11.19 6.97
CA GLU A 217 -0.19 -11.00 5.56
C GLU A 217 0.40 -12.13 4.71
N SER A 218 1.62 -12.55 5.00
CA SER A 218 2.30 -13.63 4.26
C SER A 218 3.26 -14.41 5.16
N VAL A 219 3.35 -15.71 4.88
CA VAL A 219 4.34 -16.62 5.48
C VAL A 219 5.44 -16.84 4.45
N LEU A 220 6.66 -16.49 4.82
CA LEU A 220 7.80 -16.39 3.89
C LEU A 220 8.65 -17.65 3.94
N SER A 221 8.81 -18.21 5.13
CA SER A 221 9.44 -19.50 5.34
C SER A 221 8.97 -20.09 6.66
N HIS A 222 9.01 -21.41 6.76
CA HIS A 222 8.73 -22.11 7.99
C HIS A 222 9.55 -23.40 8.07
N HIS A 223 10.08 -23.67 9.26
CA HIS A 223 10.79 -24.90 9.58
C HIS A 223 10.38 -25.34 10.98
N GLY A 224 9.39 -26.25 11.05
CA GLY A 224 8.85 -26.78 12.29
C GLY A 224 8.19 -25.69 13.13
N GLN A 225 8.86 -25.28 14.21
CA GLN A 225 8.35 -24.27 15.17
C GLN A 225 8.90 -22.86 14.94
N ARG A 226 9.70 -22.66 13.89
CA ARG A 226 10.21 -21.35 13.49
C ARG A 226 9.56 -20.93 12.19
N CYS A 227 8.86 -19.80 12.19
CA CYS A 227 8.24 -19.24 10.99
C CYS A 227 8.68 -17.79 10.80
N VAL A 228 8.97 -17.41 9.56
CA VAL A 228 9.20 -16.01 9.16
C VAL A 228 7.94 -15.52 8.49
N VAL A 229 7.32 -14.50 9.09
CA VAL A 229 6.04 -13.95 8.64
C VAL A 229 6.18 -12.46 8.41
N SER A 230 5.34 -11.91 7.54
CA SER A 230 5.26 -10.47 7.28
C SER A 230 3.89 -9.93 7.63
N GLY A 231 3.86 -8.65 8.02
CA GLY A 231 2.63 -7.89 8.24
C GLY A 231 2.91 -6.52 8.84
N ARG A 232 1.86 -5.71 8.96
CA ARG A 232 1.90 -4.42 9.65
C ARG A 232 1.41 -4.54 11.09
N ILE A 233 2.14 -3.92 12.01
CA ILE A 233 1.64 -3.76 13.39
C ILE A 233 0.53 -2.72 13.33
N GLU A 234 -0.68 -3.11 13.68
CA GLU A 234 -1.84 -2.22 13.70
C GLU A 234 -1.93 -1.43 14.99
N ARG A 235 -1.58 -2.08 16.10
CA ARG A 235 -1.71 -1.52 17.43
C ARG A 235 -0.59 -1.99 18.33
N GLY A 236 -0.17 -1.14 19.26
CA GLY A 236 0.86 -1.44 20.23
C GLY A 236 2.28 -1.44 19.66
N ALA A 237 3.14 -2.21 20.30
CA ALA A 237 4.53 -2.37 19.91
C ALA A 237 5.00 -3.81 20.06
N MET A 238 6.02 -4.15 19.28
CA MET A 238 6.69 -5.44 19.31
C MET A 238 8.18 -5.25 19.56
N SER A 239 8.75 -6.01 20.50
CA SER A 239 10.19 -5.99 20.80
C SER A 239 10.79 -7.37 20.58
N LEU A 240 12.09 -7.40 20.26
CA LEU A 240 12.84 -8.64 20.18
C LEU A 240 12.74 -9.39 21.53
N HIS A 241 12.58 -10.71 21.48
CA HIS A 241 12.39 -11.60 22.63
C HIS A 241 11.07 -11.42 23.39
N GLN A 242 10.15 -10.56 22.93
CA GLN A 242 8.83 -10.42 23.54
C GLN A 242 8.02 -11.72 23.40
N ARG A 243 7.30 -12.08 24.47
CA ARG A 243 6.29 -13.14 24.43
C ARG A 243 4.96 -12.59 23.88
N ALA A 244 4.35 -13.34 22.98
CA ALA A 244 3.07 -13.02 22.35
C ALA A 244 2.22 -14.29 22.17
N SER A 245 1.03 -14.14 21.62
CA SER A 245 0.20 -15.25 21.17
C SER A 245 -0.04 -15.16 19.67
N LEU A 246 -0.09 -16.31 19.00
CA LEU A 246 -0.64 -16.46 17.68
C LEU A 246 -2.11 -16.88 17.81
N LEU A 247 -3.02 -16.12 17.21
CA LEU A 247 -4.45 -16.42 17.19
C LEU A 247 -4.91 -16.65 15.76
N GLY A 248 -5.51 -17.80 15.51
CA GLY A 248 -6.09 -18.17 14.21
C GLY A 248 -7.58 -18.54 14.32
N SER A 249 -8.16 -19.01 13.22
CA SER A 249 -9.61 -19.27 13.10
C SER A 249 -10.16 -20.34 14.07
N GLY A 250 -9.29 -21.18 14.64
CA GLY A 250 -9.67 -22.17 15.66
C GLY A 250 -10.03 -21.55 17.02
N GLY A 251 -9.73 -20.27 17.25
CA GLY A 251 -9.96 -19.60 18.55
C GLY A 251 -8.94 -19.93 19.63
N VAL A 252 -8.03 -20.87 19.37
CA VAL A 252 -6.92 -21.20 20.28
C VAL A 252 -5.80 -20.18 20.11
N GLN A 253 -5.36 -19.60 21.23
CA GLN A 253 -4.17 -18.77 21.28
C GLN A 253 -2.94 -19.63 21.55
N HIS A 254 -2.05 -19.75 20.57
CA HIS A 254 -0.79 -20.48 20.74
C HIS A 254 0.32 -19.55 21.25
N PRO A 255 1.04 -19.91 22.31
CA PRO A 255 2.14 -19.09 22.81
C PRO A 255 3.30 -19.04 21.81
N MET A 256 3.91 -17.88 21.67
CA MET A 256 5.10 -17.68 20.84
C MET A 256 6.05 -16.64 21.44
N THR A 257 7.27 -16.60 20.92
CA THR A 257 8.27 -15.58 21.21
C THR A 257 8.74 -14.96 19.91
N VAL A 258 8.96 -13.64 19.92
CA VAL A 258 9.59 -12.89 18.85
C VAL A 258 11.10 -13.20 18.85
N ALA A 259 11.57 -13.96 17.87
CA ALA A 259 12.97 -14.38 17.76
C ALA A 259 13.80 -13.48 16.84
N GLY A 260 13.16 -12.62 16.04
CA GLY A 260 13.81 -11.68 15.13
C GLY A 260 12.79 -10.68 14.60
N LEU A 261 13.24 -9.46 14.37
CA LEU A 261 12.47 -8.41 13.69
C LEU A 261 13.34 -7.87 12.57
N GLU A 262 12.79 -7.81 11.36
CA GLU A 262 13.51 -7.30 10.20
C GLU A 262 12.63 -6.38 9.39
N LEU A 263 13.15 -5.22 9.01
CA LEU A 263 12.51 -4.29 8.11
C LEU A 263 13.44 -4.04 6.93
N LEU A 264 13.08 -4.60 5.78
CA LEU A 264 13.75 -4.35 4.49
C LEU A 264 15.26 -4.67 4.53
N GLY A 265 15.65 -5.84 5.06
CA GLY A 265 17.05 -6.23 5.18
C GLY A 265 17.77 -5.65 6.40
N ARG A 266 17.07 -4.93 7.28
CA ARG A 266 17.63 -4.36 8.52
C ARG A 266 17.05 -5.03 9.75
N GLU A 267 17.89 -5.57 10.60
CA GLU A 267 17.47 -6.09 11.90
C GLU A 267 17.01 -4.96 12.83
N LEU A 268 15.94 -5.21 13.56
CA LEU A 268 15.36 -4.29 14.53
C LEU A 268 15.33 -4.93 15.92
N THR A 269 15.47 -4.10 16.94
CA THR A 269 15.21 -4.51 18.33
C THR A 269 13.78 -4.20 18.77
N ARG A 270 13.11 -3.26 18.10
CA ARG A 270 11.72 -2.84 18.36
C ARG A 270 11.03 -2.32 17.11
N ALA A 271 9.71 -2.53 17.05
CA ALA A 271 8.79 -1.99 16.07
C ALA A 271 7.48 -1.54 16.77
N ALA A 272 6.72 -0.66 16.13
CA ALA A 272 5.48 -0.11 16.66
C ALA A 272 4.38 -0.04 15.60
N ALA A 273 3.17 0.32 16.03
CA ALA A 273 2.03 0.54 15.14
C ALA A 273 2.39 1.36 13.90
N GLY A 274 1.93 0.93 12.73
CA GLY A 274 2.22 1.49 11.41
C GLY A 274 3.48 0.94 10.74
N ASP A 275 4.22 0.06 11.39
CA ASP A 275 5.42 -0.55 10.81
C ASP A 275 5.09 -1.86 10.12
N THR A 276 5.35 -1.95 8.81
CA THR A 276 5.27 -3.18 8.02
C THR A 276 6.61 -3.89 8.03
N LEU A 277 6.71 -5.06 8.63
CA LEU A 277 7.98 -5.74 8.87
C LEU A 277 7.86 -7.26 8.80
N CYS A 278 9.01 -7.92 8.88
CA CYS A 278 9.13 -9.35 9.05
C CYS A 278 9.44 -9.71 10.48
N VAL A 279 8.82 -10.79 10.92
CA VAL A 279 8.93 -11.30 12.28
C VAL A 279 9.34 -12.75 12.18
N VAL A 280 10.49 -13.08 12.76
CA VAL A 280 10.88 -14.46 13.02
C VAL A 280 10.19 -14.86 14.30
N THR A 281 9.27 -15.80 14.20
CA THR A 281 8.52 -16.36 15.33
C THR A 281 9.16 -17.66 15.78
N ARG A 282 9.08 -17.94 17.09
CA ARG A 282 9.34 -19.26 17.67
C ARG A 282 8.15 -19.64 18.54
N GLY A 283 7.45 -20.71 18.19
CA GLY A 283 6.25 -21.10 18.93
C GLY A 283 5.51 -22.27 18.29
N PRO A 284 4.26 -22.08 17.82
CA PRO A 284 3.48 -23.16 17.27
C PRO A 284 4.09 -23.76 16.00
N HIS A 285 3.69 -24.99 15.70
CA HIS A 285 4.03 -25.64 14.44
C HIS A 285 3.52 -24.80 13.26
N GLN A 286 4.23 -24.87 12.14
CA GLN A 286 3.92 -24.15 10.91
C GLN A 286 2.46 -24.27 10.44
N ASP A 287 1.79 -25.39 10.73
CA ASP A 287 0.39 -25.65 10.32
C ASP A 287 -0.61 -24.66 10.94
N PHE A 288 -0.23 -23.98 12.03
CA PHE A 288 -1.03 -22.95 12.69
C PHE A 288 -0.74 -21.53 12.18
N VAL A 289 0.27 -21.36 11.32
CA VAL A 289 0.75 -20.06 10.83
C VAL A 289 0.36 -19.91 9.36
N ARG A 290 -0.59 -19.03 9.07
CA ARG A 290 -1.08 -18.75 7.71
C ARG A 290 -1.59 -17.32 7.59
N PRO A 291 -1.70 -16.77 6.37
CA PRO A 291 -2.39 -15.49 6.18
C PRO A 291 -3.78 -15.49 6.83
N GLY A 292 -4.12 -14.38 7.47
CA GLY A 292 -5.36 -14.23 8.25
C GLY A 292 -5.28 -14.68 9.71
N THR A 293 -4.17 -15.26 10.17
CA THR A 293 -3.89 -15.33 11.61
C THR A 293 -3.26 -14.03 12.11
N VAL A 294 -3.30 -13.79 13.42
CA VAL A 294 -2.84 -12.54 14.04
C VAL A 294 -1.86 -12.82 15.16
N ILE A 295 -0.79 -12.03 15.25
CA ILE A 295 0.10 -11.97 16.41
C ILE A 295 -0.47 -10.92 17.36
N VAL A 296 -0.75 -11.32 18.59
CA VAL A 296 -1.38 -10.46 19.59
C VAL A 296 -0.66 -10.48 20.93
N ALA A 297 -0.85 -9.42 21.72
CA ALA A 297 -0.55 -9.49 23.15
C ALA A 297 -1.39 -10.63 23.77
N ARG A 298 -0.78 -11.41 24.66
CA ARG A 298 -1.40 -12.61 25.22
C ARG A 298 -2.71 -12.25 25.91
N GLY A 299 -3.80 -12.92 25.55
CA GLY A 299 -5.13 -12.68 26.13
C GLY A 299 -5.78 -11.34 25.77
N SER A 300 -5.22 -10.57 24.82
CA SER A 300 -5.73 -9.22 24.49
C SER A 300 -6.85 -9.19 23.44
N LEU A 301 -7.15 -10.33 22.81
CA LEU A 301 -8.18 -10.43 21.78
C LEU A 301 -9.00 -11.70 21.99
N GLU A 302 -10.32 -11.55 21.89
CA GLU A 302 -11.26 -12.66 21.85
C GLU A 302 -11.72 -12.91 20.41
N LEU A 303 -12.01 -14.17 20.09
CA LEU A 303 -12.47 -14.54 18.76
C LEU A 303 -14.00 -14.59 18.73
N HIS A 304 -14.60 -13.83 17.81
CA HIS A 304 -16.03 -13.85 17.56
C HIS A 304 -16.35 -14.73 16.34
N ARG A 305 -17.43 -15.53 16.41
CA ARG A 305 -17.91 -16.39 15.32
C ARG A 305 -19.22 -15.90 14.69
N ARG A 306 -19.82 -14.86 15.26
CA ARG A 306 -21.05 -14.23 14.79
C ARG A 306 -20.82 -12.73 14.76
N VAL A 307 -21.14 -12.11 13.63
CA VAL A 307 -21.05 -10.66 13.42
C VAL A 307 -22.30 -10.22 12.68
N GLU A 308 -22.75 -9.02 12.98
CA GLU A 308 -23.79 -8.34 12.20
C GLU A 308 -23.07 -7.35 11.27
N LEU A 309 -23.40 -7.38 9.98
CA LEU A 309 -22.74 -6.58 8.95
C LEU A 309 -23.77 -5.76 8.18
N ARG A 310 -23.41 -4.52 7.87
CA ARG A 310 -24.10 -3.71 6.86
C ARG A 310 -23.33 -3.85 5.55
N ILE A 311 -24.02 -4.27 4.50
CA ILE A 311 -23.42 -4.53 3.18
C ILE A 311 -24.07 -3.57 2.17
N ASP A 312 -23.25 -2.79 1.46
CA ASP A 312 -23.69 -1.99 0.32
C ASP A 312 -23.32 -2.74 -0.97
N ALA A 313 -24.33 -3.15 -1.76
CA ALA A 313 -24.12 -3.93 -2.98
C ALA A 313 -23.92 -3.01 -4.20
N VAL A 314 -22.86 -3.24 -4.98
CA VAL A 314 -22.64 -2.58 -6.28
C VAL A 314 -23.10 -3.53 -7.38
N ILE A 315 -24.23 -3.24 -8.00
CA ILE A 315 -24.77 -4.02 -9.10
C ILE A 315 -24.16 -3.50 -10.40
N ARG A 316 -23.41 -4.35 -11.11
CA ARG A 316 -22.96 -4.07 -12.49
C ARG A 316 -24.04 -4.57 -13.44
N ALA A 317 -24.48 -3.75 -14.40
CA ALA A 317 -25.25 -4.25 -15.53
C ALA A 317 -24.32 -5.19 -16.33
N GLY A 318 -24.74 -6.44 -16.53
CA GLY A 318 -23.97 -7.39 -17.32
C GLY A 318 -23.89 -6.92 -18.78
N ASP A 319 -22.69 -6.91 -19.35
CA ASP A 319 -22.51 -6.94 -20.80
C ASP A 319 -22.86 -8.37 -21.26
N GLU A 320 -23.83 -8.52 -22.16
CA GLU A 320 -24.25 -9.82 -22.71
C GLU A 320 -23.11 -10.54 -23.48
N ASP A 321 -22.03 -9.82 -23.81
CA ASP A 321 -20.86 -10.31 -24.54
C ASP A 321 -19.58 -10.44 -23.68
N ALA A 322 -19.66 -10.27 -22.35
CA ALA A 322 -18.50 -10.46 -21.49
C ALA A 322 -18.19 -11.96 -21.33
N PRO A 323 -16.95 -12.43 -21.61
CA PRO A 323 -16.60 -13.82 -21.39
C PRO A 323 -16.79 -14.18 -19.91
N ASP A 324 -17.39 -15.35 -19.66
CA ASP A 324 -17.63 -15.98 -18.34
C ASP A 324 -16.32 -16.20 -17.55
N GLU A 325 -15.64 -15.14 -17.12
CA GLU A 325 -14.39 -15.22 -16.36
C GLU A 325 -14.55 -14.83 -14.87
N ASP A 326 -15.72 -14.32 -14.44
CA ASP A 326 -15.99 -13.90 -13.06
C ASP A 326 -16.96 -14.85 -12.33
N ASP A 327 -16.46 -16.06 -12.00
CA ASP A 327 -17.18 -17.12 -11.27
C ASP A 327 -17.52 -16.77 -9.79
N ASP A 328 -17.17 -15.57 -9.31
CA ASP A 328 -17.40 -15.10 -7.94
C ASP A 328 -18.36 -13.92 -7.82
N ALA A 329 -19.01 -13.51 -8.91
CA ALA A 329 -20.08 -12.52 -8.81
C ALA A 329 -21.28 -13.15 -8.08
N LEU A 330 -21.70 -12.55 -6.96
CA LEU A 330 -22.99 -12.89 -6.35
C LEU A 330 -24.10 -12.45 -7.33
N VAL A 331 -24.55 -13.38 -8.17
CA VAL A 331 -25.66 -13.15 -9.10
C VAL A 331 -26.95 -13.08 -8.28
N ILE A 332 -27.47 -11.86 -8.09
CA ILE A 332 -28.79 -11.65 -7.50
C ILE A 332 -29.80 -11.66 -8.66
N PRO A 333 -30.74 -12.62 -8.71
CA PRO A 333 -31.69 -12.69 -9.82
C PRO A 333 -32.59 -11.45 -9.87
N PRO A 334 -33.01 -11.01 -11.07
CA PRO A 334 -33.92 -9.87 -11.22
C PRO A 334 -35.21 -10.07 -10.41
N GLY A 335 -35.58 -9.08 -9.59
CA GLY A 335 -36.78 -9.12 -8.74
C GLY A 335 -36.57 -9.60 -7.29
N SER A 336 -35.32 -9.74 -6.84
CA SER A 336 -34.98 -10.21 -5.49
C SER A 336 -34.75 -9.10 -4.45
N LEU A 337 -35.08 -7.85 -4.78
CA LEU A 337 -35.09 -6.69 -3.87
C LEU A 337 -36.52 -6.18 -3.69
#